data_AF-A0A1I4UAG1-F1
#
_entry.id   AF-A0A1I4UAG1-F1
#
_cell.length_a   1.000
_cell.length_b   1.000
_cell.length_c   1.000
_cell.angle_alpha   90.00
_cell.angle_beta   90.00
_cell.angle_gamma   90.00
#
_symmetry.space_group_name_H-M   'P 1'
#
loop_
_entity.id
_entity.type
_entity.pdbx_description
1 polymer ?
#
loop_
_entity_poly.entity_id
_entity_poly.type
_entity_poly.pdbx_seq_one_letter_code
_entity_poly.pdbx_strand_id
1 'polypeptide(L)'
;MNVYLEIDKSLNESLRIWRYMGLAKLISLFETKALWLVRADTFKDKHEGRFPDEMRASMESAYKNFPKNNPSPVKDYNDFQDYLIKKHLY
;
A
#
# COMPACT_ATOMS: atom_id res chain seq x y z
N MET A 1 1.77 16.15 -6.91
CA MET A 1 2.65 15.33 -7.76
C MET A 1 1.76 14.26 -8.35
N ASN A 2 1.47 14.30 -9.66
CA ASN A 2 0.56 13.34 -10.28
C ASN A 2 1.38 12.13 -10.74
N VAL A 3 1.07 10.96 -10.19
CA VAL A 3 1.63 9.69 -10.64
C VAL A 3 0.80 9.22 -11.83
N TYR A 4 1.41 9.10 -12.99
CA TYR A 4 0.80 8.50 -14.17
C TYR A 4 1.21 7.03 -14.22
N LEU A 5 0.23 6.13 -14.23
CA LEU A 5 0.47 4.70 -14.36
C LEU A 5 0.57 4.36 -15.84
N GLU A 6 1.66 3.68 -16.23
CA GLU A 6 1.81 3.15 -17.59
C GLU A 6 1.13 1.78 -17.70
N ILE A 7 0.42 1.55 -18.81
CA ILE A 7 -0.18 0.26 -19.11
C ILE A 7 0.94 -0.69 -19.56
N ASP A 8 1.08 -1.81 -18.85
CA ASP A 8 2.01 -2.87 -19.25
C ASP A 8 1.59 -3.48 -20.60
N LYS A 9 2.47 -3.35 -21.60
CA LYS A 9 2.23 -3.83 -22.97
C LYS A 9 2.22 -5.36 -23.08
N SER A 10 2.64 -6.08 -22.05
CA SER A 10 2.62 -7.55 -22.00
C SER A 10 1.29 -8.13 -21.52
N LEU A 11 0.32 -7.28 -21.16
CA LEU A 11 -1.00 -7.71 -20.71
C LEU A 11 -1.76 -8.45 -21.83
N ASN A 12 -2.13 -9.70 -21.54
CA ASN A 12 -2.94 -10.53 -22.42
C ASN A 12 -4.42 -10.13 -22.35
N GLU A 13 -5.13 -10.06 -23.48
CA GLU A 13 -6.56 -9.74 -23.52
C GLU A 13 -7.45 -10.75 -22.77
N SER A 14 -6.99 -12.00 -22.66
CA SER A 14 -7.65 -13.04 -21.86
C SER A 14 -7.36 -12.95 -20.37
N LEU A 15 -6.54 -11.99 -19.94
CA LEU A 15 -6.21 -11.80 -18.54
C LEU A 15 -7.47 -11.43 -17.78
N ARG A 16 -7.90 -12.32 -16.90
CA ARG A 16 -9.05 -12.10 -16.03
C ARG A 16 -8.66 -11.06 -14.97
N ILE A 17 -8.91 -9.79 -15.27
CA ILE A 17 -8.70 -8.64 -14.37
C ILE A 17 -9.50 -8.80 -13.06
N TRP A 18 -10.52 -9.65 -13.08
CA TRP A 18 -11.60 -9.62 -12.11
C TRP A 18 -11.58 -10.77 -11.11
N ARG A 19 -11.24 -10.46 -9.86
CA ARG A 19 -11.65 -11.26 -8.68
C ARG A 19 -12.38 -10.48 -7.58
N TYR A 20 -12.28 -9.14 -7.52
CA TYR A 20 -12.67 -8.39 -6.31
C TYR A 20 -13.43 -7.07 -6.53
N MET A 21 -14.07 -6.84 -7.69
CA MET A 21 -14.88 -5.63 -7.93
C MET A 21 -16.39 -5.95 -8.01
N GLY A 22 -17.25 -5.16 -7.38
CA GLY A 22 -18.70 -5.30 -7.53
C GLY A 22 -19.18 -4.74 -8.88
N LEU A 23 -20.32 -5.21 -9.40
CA LEU A 23 -20.87 -4.78 -10.69
C LEU A 23 -21.05 -3.25 -10.78
N ALA A 24 -21.58 -2.60 -9.73
CA ALA A 24 -21.76 -1.15 -9.71
C ALA A 24 -20.44 -0.39 -9.85
N LYS A 25 -19.36 -0.90 -9.25
CA LYS A 25 -18.02 -0.32 -9.37
C LYS A 25 -17.46 -0.48 -10.78
N LEU A 26 -17.76 -1.60 -11.46
CA LEU A 26 -17.38 -1.78 -12.85
C LEU A 26 -18.09 -0.77 -13.77
N ILE A 27 -19.41 -0.64 -13.62
CA ILE A 27 -20.20 0.29 -14.46
C ILE A 27 -19.65 1.71 -14.29
N SER A 28 -19.42 2.13 -13.04
CA SER A 28 -18.79 3.41 -12.73
C SER A 28 -17.39 3.55 -13.35
N LEU A 29 -16.55 2.51 -13.34
CA LEU A 29 -15.24 2.52 -13.99
C LEU A 29 -15.36 2.74 -15.51
N PHE A 30 -16.31 2.08 -16.18
CA PHE A 30 -16.50 2.25 -17.62
C PHE A 30 -17.03 3.64 -17.98
N GLU A 31 -17.98 4.16 -17.21
CA GLU A 31 -18.55 5.49 -17.43
C GLU A 31 -17.53 6.60 -17.19
N THR A 32 -16.77 6.50 -16.09
CA THR A 32 -15.85 7.55 -15.65
C THR A 32 -14.44 7.40 -16.20
N LYS A 33 -14.09 6.22 -16.73
CA LYS A 33 -12.72 5.82 -17.11
C LYS A 33 -11.71 6.06 -15.99
N ALA A 34 -12.15 5.97 -14.75
CA ALA A 34 -11.34 6.25 -13.56
C ALA A 34 -11.60 5.21 -12.47
N LEU A 35 -10.55 4.86 -11.73
CA LEU A 35 -10.62 3.92 -10.62
C LEU A 35 -10.56 4.68 -9.29
N TRP A 36 -11.59 4.52 -8.46
CA TRP A 36 -11.62 5.09 -7.12
C TRP A 36 -11.05 4.10 -6.12
N LEU A 37 -9.83 4.36 -5.67
CA LEU A 37 -9.20 3.62 -4.58
C LEU A 37 -9.59 4.26 -3.25
N VAL A 38 -10.06 3.42 -2.34
CA VAL A 38 -10.35 3.83 -0.96
C VAL A 38 -9.02 3.94 -0.22
N ARG A 39 -8.88 4.96 0.64
CA ARG A 39 -7.67 5.11 1.45
C ARG A 39 -7.55 3.93 2.42
N ALA A 40 -6.34 3.38 2.55
CA ALA A 40 -6.10 2.19 3.35
C ALA A 40 -6.45 2.35 4.86
N ASP A 41 -6.43 3.58 5.37
CA ASP A 41 -6.77 3.90 6.75
C ASP A 41 -8.28 3.93 7.03
N THR A 42 -9.12 3.84 6.00
CA THR A 42 -10.59 3.80 6.15
C THR A 42 -11.15 2.38 6.18
N PHE A 43 -10.31 1.37 6.02
CA PHE A 43 -10.73 -0.02 6.18
C PHE A 43 -11.04 -0.32 7.65
N LYS A 44 -12.11 -1.10 7.87
CA LYS A 44 -12.54 -1.49 9.23
C LYS A 44 -11.60 -2.50 9.89
N ASP A 45 -10.78 -3.19 9.10
CA ASP A 45 -9.81 -4.14 9.63
C ASP A 45 -8.59 -3.41 10.18
N LYS A 46 -8.41 -3.47 11.50
CA LYS A 46 -7.27 -2.93 12.25
C LYS A 46 -5.92 -3.51 11.83
N HIS A 47 -5.91 -4.61 11.07
CA HIS A 47 -4.72 -5.25 10.54
C HIS A 47 -4.48 -4.94 9.06
N GLU A 48 -5.38 -4.22 8.40
CA GLU A 48 -5.17 -3.79 7.02
C GLU A 48 -4.03 -2.76 6.99
N GLY A 49 -2.95 -3.08 6.27
CA GLY A 49 -1.70 -2.31 6.30
C GLY A 49 -0.72 -2.69 7.42
N ARG A 50 -1.00 -3.75 8.21
CA ARG A 50 -0.02 -4.34 9.13
C ARG A 50 0.87 -5.32 8.37
N PHE A 51 2.19 -5.18 8.50
CA PHE A 51 3.10 -6.15 7.90
C PHE A 51 2.94 -7.54 8.54
N PRO A 52 3.10 -8.63 7.74
CA PRO A 52 3.18 -9.99 8.27
C PRO A 52 4.28 -10.12 9.33
N ASP A 53 4.11 -11.05 10.27
CA ASP A 53 5.05 -11.24 11.38
C ASP A 53 6.49 -11.54 10.93
N GLU A 54 6.65 -12.26 9.82
CA GLU A 54 7.96 -12.54 9.21
C GLU A 54 8.67 -11.26 8.75
N MET A 55 7.91 -10.33 8.18
CA MET A 55 8.42 -9.05 7.71
C MET A 55 8.76 -8.15 8.89
N ARG A 56 7.93 -8.16 9.94
CA ARG A 56 8.24 -7.49 11.21
C ARG A 56 9.55 -8.00 11.80
N ALA A 57 9.74 -9.33 11.90
CA ALA A 57 10.96 -9.93 12.42
C ALA A 57 12.21 -9.57 11.58
N SER A 58 12.05 -9.52 10.26
CA SER A 58 13.10 -9.11 9.34
C SER A 58 13.48 -7.64 9.53
N MET A 59 12.49 -6.75 9.67
CA MET A 59 12.72 -5.32 9.92
C MET A 59 13.39 -5.09 11.28
N GLU A 60 12.91 -5.74 12.34
CA GLU A 60 13.53 -5.65 13.67
C GLU A 60 15.00 -6.11 13.65
N SER A 61 15.30 -7.19 12.93
CA SER A 61 16.68 -7.68 12.76
C SER A 61 17.54 -6.71 11.95
N ALA A 62 17.00 -6.12 10.89
CA ALA A 62 17.70 -5.10 10.11
C ALA A 62 18.04 -3.89 10.98
N TYR A 63 17.05 -3.31 11.70
CA TYR A 63 17.23 -2.11 12.54
C TYR A 63 18.19 -2.31 13.71
N LYS A 64 18.27 -3.51 14.31
CA LYS A 64 19.30 -3.83 15.33
C LYS A 64 20.73 -3.68 14.81
N ASN A 65 20.94 -3.91 13.52
CA ASN A 65 22.25 -3.84 12.88
C ASN A 65 22.57 -2.44 12.33
N PHE A 66 21.65 -1.48 12.41
CA PHE A 66 21.92 -0.12 11.98
C PHE A 66 22.74 0.66 13.02
N PRO A 67 23.65 1.55 12.57
CA PRO A 67 24.36 2.44 13.46
C PRO A 67 23.40 3.40 14.18
N LYS A 68 23.60 3.60 15.50
CA LYS A 68 22.73 4.43 16.36
C LYS A 68 22.61 5.90 15.91
N ASN A 69 23.59 6.37 15.15
CA ASN A 69 23.73 7.69 14.58
C ASN A 69 23.18 7.79 13.14
N ASN A 70 22.37 6.82 12.69
CA ASN A 70 21.69 6.89 11.40
C ASN A 70 20.66 8.05 11.38
N PRO A 71 20.70 8.95 10.38
CA PRO A 71 19.73 10.04 10.23
C PRO A 71 18.31 9.60 9.80
N SER A 72 18.05 8.29 9.67
CA SER A 72 16.73 7.77 9.33
C SER A 72 15.65 8.25 10.33
N PRO A 73 14.51 8.76 9.86
CA PRO A 73 13.37 9.12 10.72
C PRO A 73 12.64 7.89 11.29
N VAL A 74 12.97 6.70 10.78
CA VAL A 74 12.40 5.43 11.18
C VAL A 74 13.49 4.61 11.87
N LYS A 75 13.27 4.22 13.12
CA LYS A 75 14.26 3.49 13.92
C LYS A 75 13.87 2.05 14.23
N ASP A 76 12.59 1.73 14.12
CA ASP A 76 12.07 0.39 14.30
C ASP A 76 10.76 0.17 13.52
N TYR A 77 10.15 -0.99 13.72
CA TYR A 77 8.87 -1.35 13.10
C TYR A 77 7.73 -0.40 13.49
N ASN A 78 7.65 -0.01 14.76
CA ASN A 78 6.57 0.87 15.24
C ASN A 78 6.73 2.27 14.66
N ASP A 79 7.96 2.79 14.63
CA ASP A 79 8.27 4.07 13.97
C ASP A 79 7.91 4.03 12.48
N PHE A 80 8.11 2.90 11.80
CA PHE A 80 7.76 2.76 10.39
C PHE A 80 6.25 2.77 10.20
N GLN A 81 5.53 2.02 11.04
CA GLN A 81 4.07 1.98 11.02
C GLN A 81 3.49 3.38 11.28
N ASP A 82 4.01 4.08 12.29
CA ASP A 82 3.62 5.44 12.63
C ASP A 82 3.96 6.45 11.53
N TYR A 83 5.11 6.27 10.86
CA TYR A 83 5.51 7.10 9.72
C TYR A 83 4.53 6.93 8.55
N LEU A 84 4.10 5.70 8.24
CA LEU A 84 3.12 5.44 7.20
C LEU A 84 1.77 6.10 7.52
N ILE A 85 1.34 6.03 8.78
CA ILE A 85 0.08 6.65 9.25
C ILE A 85 0.19 8.18 9.19
N LYS A 86 1.24 8.78 9.77
CA LYS A 86 1.40 10.24 9.84
C LYS A 86 1.60 10.91 8.49
N LYS A 87 2.31 10.27 7.56
CA LYS A 87 2.62 10.88 6.25
C LYS A 87 1.46 10.80 5.24
N HIS A 88 0.41 10.03 5.53
CA HIS A 88 -0.81 9.93 4.71
C HIS A 88 -2.00 10.70 5.33
N LEU A 89 -1.81 11.35 6.48
CA LEU A 89 -2.83 12.14 7.20
C LEU A 89 -2.66 13.66 7.09
N TYR A 90 -1.70 14.16 6.30
CA TYR A 90 -1.54 15.59 5.98
C TYR A 90 -1.26 15.79 4.49
#